data_AF-A0A8B3E2Q4-F1
#
_entry.id   AF-A0A8B3E2Q4-F1
#
_cell.length_a   1.000
_cell.length_b   1.000
_cell.length_c   1.000
_cell.angle_alpha   90.00
_cell.angle_beta   90.00
_cell.angle_gamma   90.00
#
_symmetry.space_group_name_H-M   'P 1'
#
loop_
_entity.id
_entity.type
_entity.pdbx_description
1 polymer ?
#
loop_
_entity_poly.entity_id
_entity_poly.type
_entity_poly.pdbx_seq_one_letter_code
_entity_poly.pdbx_strand_id
1 'polypeptide(L)'
;YYYERLKSKDITIFDAIRLSKLSLLLPVVFSFIATLLPDRLYSLVLGDGFENINIYIPIFTFSFFMAIPYYILGGYLMYHGENLKLSACTILSSFVHVGSVFVLSSYGIEYVAYASAISSMSLLLLLYVSIRKNKINLL
;
A
#
# COMPACT_ATOMS: atom_id res chain seq x y z
N TYR A 1 -18.38 -10.33 3.84
CA TYR A 1 -17.56 -11.18 4.74
C TYR A 1 -16.71 -10.42 5.76
N TYR A 2 -15.68 -9.63 5.41
CA TYR A 2 -14.84 -8.94 6.43
C TYR A 2 -15.64 -8.00 7.35
N TYR A 3 -16.47 -7.13 6.79
CA TYR A 3 -17.35 -6.23 7.56
C TYR A 3 -18.40 -6.97 8.39
N GLU A 4 -18.91 -8.10 7.91
CA GLU A 4 -19.85 -8.93 8.67
C GLU A 4 -19.18 -9.54 9.90
N ARG A 5 -17.92 -9.97 9.76
CA ARG A 5 -17.12 -10.49 10.88
C ARG A 5 -16.68 -9.41 11.87
N LEU A 6 -16.51 -8.17 11.42
CA LEU A 6 -16.38 -7.01 12.31
C LEU A 6 -17.68 -6.76 13.08
N LYS A 7 -18.84 -6.95 12.43
CA LYS A 7 -20.17 -6.79 13.04
C LYS A 7 -20.52 -7.86 14.06
N SER A 8 -20.10 -9.10 13.84
CA SER A 8 -20.25 -10.20 14.81
C SER A 8 -19.26 -10.14 15.98
N LYS A 9 -18.35 -9.16 16.02
CA LYS A 9 -17.19 -9.07 16.95
C LYS A 9 -16.18 -10.22 16.84
N ASP A 10 -16.21 -11.00 15.75
CA ASP A 10 -15.26 -12.11 15.52
C ASP A 10 -13.86 -11.63 15.13
N ILE A 11 -13.71 -10.36 14.75
CA ILE A 11 -12.43 -9.76 14.38
C ILE A 11 -12.14 -8.59 15.32
N THR A 12 -11.11 -8.75 16.16
CA THR A 12 -10.61 -7.68 17.02
C THR A 12 -9.58 -6.81 16.28
N ILE A 13 -9.19 -5.70 16.90
CA ILE A 13 -8.07 -4.86 16.45
C ILE A 13 -6.77 -5.66 16.28
N PHE A 14 -6.55 -6.67 17.13
CA PHE A 14 -5.36 -7.54 17.06
C PHE A 14 -5.40 -8.43 15.84
N ASP A 15 -6.58 -8.95 15.50
CA ASP A 15 -6.78 -9.77 14.30
C ASP A 15 -6.59 -8.94 13.03
N ALA A 16 -7.11 -7.72 13.00
CA ALA A 16 -6.88 -6.79 11.88
C ALA A 16 -5.38 -6.47 11.70
N ILE A 17 -4.66 -6.19 12.80
CA ILE A 17 -3.20 -5.97 12.77
C ILE A 17 -2.46 -7.24 12.30
N ARG A 18 -2.84 -8.41 12.81
CA ARG A 18 -2.21 -9.69 12.45
C ARG A 18 -2.42 -10.01 10.97
N LEU A 19 -3.65 -9.87 10.47
CA LEU A 19 -4.00 -10.09 9.06
C LEU A 19 -3.28 -9.09 8.15
N SER A 20 -3.23 -7.82 8.54
CA SER A 20 -2.50 -6.78 7.80
C SER A 20 -1.01 -7.13 7.71
N LYS A 21 -0.37 -7.53 8.82
CA LYS A 21 1.03 -7.97 8.82
C LYS A 21 1.26 -9.20 7.94
N LEU A 22 0.37 -10.19 8.00
CA LEU A 22 0.48 -11.38 7.15
C LEU A 22 0.38 -11.01 5.66
N SER A 23 -0.50 -10.06 5.32
CA SER A 23 -0.67 -9.60 3.95
C SER A 23 0.53 -8.81 3.39
N LEU A 24 1.48 -8.35 4.22
CA LEU A 24 2.72 -7.70 3.76
C LEU A 24 3.62 -8.65 2.95
N LEU A 25 3.40 -9.96 3.04
CA LEU A 25 4.09 -10.92 2.18
C LEU A 25 3.65 -10.80 0.71
N LEU A 26 2.41 -10.41 0.45
CA LEU A 26 1.88 -10.33 -0.92
C LEU A 26 2.60 -9.28 -1.78
N PRO A 27 2.82 -8.02 -1.33
CA PRO A 27 3.63 -7.05 -2.05
C PRO A 27 5.00 -7.59 -2.49
N VAL A 28 5.70 -8.29 -1.58
CA VAL A 28 7.03 -8.85 -1.84
C VAL A 28 6.96 -9.98 -2.85
N VAL A 29 6.04 -10.93 -2.64
CA VAL A 29 5.87 -12.11 -3.51
C VAL A 29 5.48 -11.68 -4.93
N PHE A 30 4.47 -10.82 -5.09
CA PHE A 30 4.03 -10.39 -6.41
C PHE A 30 5.04 -9.49 -7.11
N SER A 31 5.73 -8.62 -6.37
CA SER A 31 6.84 -7.83 -6.93
C SER A 31 7.98 -8.72 -7.43
N PHE A 32 8.35 -9.74 -6.66
CA PHE A 32 9.37 -10.71 -7.07
C PHE A 32 8.94 -11.51 -8.31
N ILE A 33 7.69 -11.98 -8.35
CA ILE A 33 7.14 -12.64 -9.56
C ILE A 33 7.24 -11.70 -10.77
N ALA A 34 6.91 -10.42 -10.60
CA ALA A 34 7.01 -9.43 -11.67
C ALA A 34 8.45 -9.23 -12.19
N THR A 35 9.47 -9.38 -11.35
CA THR A 35 10.89 -9.34 -11.80
C THR A 35 11.31 -10.56 -12.64
N LEU A 36 10.60 -11.68 -12.51
CA LEU A 36 10.89 -12.90 -13.27
C LEU A 36 10.19 -12.93 -14.64
N LEU A 37 9.27 -11.98 -14.89
CA LEU A 37 8.54 -11.93 -16.15
C LEU A 37 9.44 -11.38 -17.27
N PRO A 38 9.53 -12.07 -18.41
CA PRO A 38 10.34 -11.61 -19.53
C PRO A 38 9.72 -10.40 -20.23
N ASP A 39 10.59 -9.51 -20.74
CA ASP A 39 10.21 -8.25 -21.40
C ASP A 39 9.22 -8.43 -22.56
N ARG A 40 9.32 -9.56 -23.25
CA ARG A 40 8.42 -9.94 -24.35
C ARG A 40 6.95 -10.01 -23.93
N LEU A 41 6.66 -10.38 -22.68
CA LEU A 41 5.27 -10.38 -22.19
C LEU A 41 4.73 -8.96 -22.05
N TYR A 42 5.58 -8.02 -21.63
CA TYR A 42 5.20 -6.61 -21.52
C TYR A 42 4.97 -5.99 -22.90
N SER A 43 5.87 -6.20 -23.86
CA SER A 43 5.68 -5.69 -25.23
C SER A 43 4.52 -6.37 -25.95
N LEU A 44 4.23 -7.64 -25.68
CA LEU A 44 3.04 -8.32 -26.24
C LEU A 44 1.73 -7.67 -25.77
N VAL A 45 1.65 -7.26 -24.51
CA VAL A 45 0.43 -6.68 -23.92
C VAL A 45 0.32 -5.17 -24.18
N LEU A 46 1.44 -4.45 -24.10
CA LEU A 46 1.50 -2.99 -24.17
C LEU A 46 1.80 -2.45 -25.58
N GLY A 47 2.33 -3.29 -26.46
CA GLY A 47 2.80 -2.93 -27.79
C GLY A 47 4.26 -2.52 -27.83
N ASP A 48 4.74 -2.29 -29.05
CA ASP A 48 6.11 -1.85 -29.31
C ASP A 48 6.32 -0.41 -28.81
N GLY A 49 7.45 -0.15 -28.14
CA GLY A 49 7.78 1.13 -27.49
C GLY A 49 7.86 1.12 -25.96
N PHE A 50 7.53 0.00 -25.31
CA PHE A 50 7.60 -0.18 -23.85
C PHE A 50 8.84 -0.98 -23.38
N GLU A 51 9.93 -0.90 -24.12
CA GLU A 51 11.11 -1.79 -24.01
C GLU A 51 11.91 -1.69 -22.70
N ASN A 52 11.54 -0.79 -21.78
CA ASN A 52 12.19 -0.63 -20.47
C ASN A 52 11.19 -0.61 -19.29
N ILE A 53 9.92 -0.99 -19.51
CA ILE A 53 8.91 -0.91 -18.44
C ILE A 53 9.11 -1.98 -17.35
N ASN A 54 9.82 -3.05 -17.67
CA ASN A 54 10.18 -4.15 -16.77
C ASN A 54 10.86 -3.71 -15.46
N ILE A 55 11.57 -2.58 -15.44
CA ILE A 55 12.18 -2.01 -14.23
C ILE A 55 11.12 -1.37 -13.31
N TYR A 56 10.04 -0.84 -13.89
CA TYR A 56 9.00 -0.11 -13.18
C TYR A 56 7.90 -1.04 -12.64
N ILE A 57 7.54 -2.07 -13.41
CA ILE A 57 6.43 -2.97 -13.07
C ILE A 57 6.59 -3.61 -11.69
N PRO A 58 7.77 -4.14 -11.27
CA PRO A 58 7.94 -4.70 -9.94
C PRO A 58 7.67 -3.69 -8.82
N ILE A 59 8.09 -2.44 -9.00
CA ILE A 59 7.96 -1.37 -8.00
C ILE A 59 6.50 -0.92 -7.91
N PHE A 60 5.83 -0.73 -9.05
CA PHE A 60 4.41 -0.43 -9.08
C PHE A 60 3.57 -1.58 -8.53
N THR A 61 3.94 -2.83 -8.84
CA THR A 61 3.29 -4.03 -8.29
C THR A 61 3.41 -4.06 -6.78
N PHE A 62 4.61 -3.83 -6.23
CA PHE A 62 4.82 -3.72 -4.79
C PHE A 62 3.90 -2.66 -4.17
N SER A 63 3.88 -1.46 -4.75
CA SER A 63 3.04 -0.34 -4.28
C SER A 63 1.55 -0.68 -4.34
N PHE A 64 1.11 -1.31 -5.43
CA PHE A 64 -0.28 -1.69 -5.64
C PHE A 64 -0.75 -2.72 -4.61
N PHE A 65 0.05 -3.78 -4.38
CA PHE A 65 -0.31 -4.82 -3.41
C PHE A 65 -0.26 -4.35 -1.96
N MET A 66 0.42 -3.23 -1.65
CA MET A 66 0.31 -2.56 -0.35
C MET A 66 -1.11 -2.03 -0.06
N ALA A 67 -1.98 -1.94 -1.08
CA ALA A 67 -3.39 -1.64 -0.87
C ALA A 67 -4.11 -2.70 -0.01
N ILE A 68 -3.67 -3.96 -0.03
CA ILE A 68 -4.30 -5.04 0.76
C ILE A 68 -4.18 -4.78 2.28
N PRO A 69 -2.98 -4.62 2.87
CA PRO A 69 -2.85 -4.28 4.28
C PRO A 69 -3.52 -2.94 4.62
N TYR A 70 -3.56 -2.00 3.68
CA TYR A 70 -4.29 -0.74 3.82
C TYR A 70 -5.80 -0.98 3.95
N TYR A 71 -6.41 -1.79 3.08
CA TYR A 71 -7.86 -2.06 3.14
C TYR A 71 -8.26 -2.77 4.42
N ILE A 72 -7.41 -3.64 4.98
CA ILE A 72 -7.67 -4.30 6.27
C ILE A 72 -7.72 -3.27 7.41
N LEU A 73 -6.68 -2.43 7.53
CA LEU A 73 -6.56 -1.45 8.62
C LEU A 73 -7.50 -0.26 8.45
N GLY A 74 -7.59 0.28 7.23
CA GLY A 74 -8.51 1.35 6.86
C GLY A 74 -9.96 0.90 6.98
N GLY A 75 -10.26 -0.35 6.59
CA GLY A 75 -11.58 -0.95 6.78
C GLY A 75 -11.98 -1.05 8.25
N TYR A 76 -11.02 -1.39 9.13
CA TYR A 76 -11.25 -1.36 10.58
C TYR A 76 -11.54 0.06 11.10
N LEU A 77 -10.71 1.05 10.76
CA LEU A 77 -10.94 2.44 11.18
C LEU A 77 -12.29 2.97 10.68
N MET A 78 -12.61 2.71 9.42
CA MET A 78 -13.87 3.12 8.81
C MET A 78 -15.08 2.48 9.51
N TYR A 79 -14.99 1.20 9.85
CA TYR A 79 -16.02 0.48 10.59
C TYR A 79 -16.28 1.10 11.98
N HIS A 80 -15.23 1.54 12.67
CA HIS A 80 -15.34 2.20 13.98
C HIS A 80 -15.62 3.71 13.91
N GLY A 81 -15.95 4.26 12.73
CA GLY A 81 -16.26 5.67 12.55
C GLY A 81 -15.05 6.61 12.59
N GLU A 82 -13.83 6.08 12.58
CA GLU A 82 -12.57 6.81 12.67
C GLU A 82 -12.11 7.37 11.31
N ASN A 83 -13.08 7.80 10.49
CA ASN A 83 -12.86 8.28 9.12
C ASN A 83 -11.94 9.49 9.05
N LEU A 84 -11.97 10.35 10.07
CA LEU A 84 -11.09 11.52 10.16
C LEU A 84 -9.61 11.11 10.33
N LYS A 85 -9.33 10.05 11.10
CA LYS A 85 -7.97 9.51 11.25
C LYS A 85 -7.50 8.88 9.94
N LEU A 86 -8.39 8.12 9.29
CA LEU A 86 -8.10 7.51 8.00
C LEU A 86 -7.81 8.57 6.92
N SER A 87 -8.63 9.63 6.83
CA SER A 87 -8.44 10.70 5.86
C SER A 87 -7.18 11.52 6.14
N ALA A 88 -6.84 11.77 7.41
CA ALA A 88 -5.58 12.42 7.76
C ALA A 88 -4.37 11.60 7.29
N CYS A 89 -4.40 10.27 7.49
CA CYS A 89 -3.33 9.38 7.01
C CYS A 89 -3.19 9.41 5.49
N THR A 90 -4.30 9.36 4.74
CA THR A 90 -4.25 9.39 3.27
C THR A 90 -3.77 10.74 2.75
N ILE A 91 -4.23 11.87 3.32
CA ILE A 91 -3.78 13.20 2.94
C ILE A 91 -2.27 13.37 3.18
N LEU A 92 -1.78 12.98 4.36
CA LEU A 92 -0.35 13.04 4.67
C LEU A 92 0.48 12.17 3.71
N SER A 93 0.02 10.96 3.40
CA SER A 93 0.67 10.08 2.43
C SER A 93 0.68 10.66 1.01
N SER A 94 -0.37 11.39 0.62
CA SER A 94 -0.41 12.09 -0.67
C SER A 94 0.62 13.20 -0.74
N PHE A 95 0.84 13.96 0.34
CA PHE A 95 1.94 14.93 0.40
C PHE A 95 3.31 14.24 0.30
N VAL A 96 3.49 13.10 0.97
CA VAL A 96 4.71 12.28 0.82
C VAL A 96 4.89 11.84 -0.63
N HIS A 97 3.83 11.44 -1.32
CA HIS A 97 3.88 11.06 -2.73
C HIS A 97 4.35 12.22 -3.61
N VAL A 98 3.66 13.37 -3.54
CA VAL A 98 3.98 14.55 -4.35
C VAL A 98 5.40 15.04 -4.08
N GLY A 99 5.81 15.10 -2.81
CA GLY A 99 7.18 15.45 -2.44
C GLY A 99 8.21 14.45 -2.97
N SER A 100 7.91 13.15 -2.90
CA SER A 100 8.79 12.10 -3.44
C SER A 100 8.91 12.20 -4.95
N VAL A 101 7.81 12.44 -5.68
CA VAL A 101 7.83 12.63 -7.14
C VAL A 101 8.68 13.85 -7.50
N PHE A 102 8.48 14.98 -6.81
CA PHE A 102 9.24 16.21 -7.08
C PHE A 102 10.76 16.00 -6.91
N VAL A 103 11.16 15.32 -5.84
CA VAL A 103 12.58 15.01 -5.59
C VAL A 103 13.12 13.97 -6.56
N LEU A 104 12.43 12.84 -6.73
CA LEU A 104 12.93 11.69 -7.50
C LEU A 104 12.93 11.95 -9.01
N SER A 105 11.97 12.70 -9.53
CA SER A 105 11.96 13.09 -10.95
C SER A 105 13.19 13.92 -11.35
N SER A 106 13.84 14.59 -10.40
CA SER A 106 15.08 15.33 -10.64
C SER A 106 16.29 14.41 -10.91
N TYR A 107 16.23 13.14 -10.48
CA TYR A 107 17.29 12.14 -10.69
C TYR A 107 17.04 11.28 -11.95
N GLY A 108 15.83 11.29 -12.48
CA GLY A 108 15.43 10.53 -13.67
C GLY A 108 14.01 9.98 -13.58
N ILE A 109 13.40 9.75 -14.73
CA ILE A 109 12.03 9.20 -14.80
C ILE A 109 11.93 7.78 -14.21
N GLU A 110 13.04 7.02 -14.24
CA GLU A 110 13.18 5.69 -13.64
C GLU A 110 12.90 5.67 -12.14
N TYR A 111 13.18 6.77 -11.43
CA TYR A 111 12.98 6.85 -9.99
C TYR A 111 11.53 7.17 -9.59
N VAL A 112 10.68 7.58 -10.53
CA VAL A 112 9.30 8.01 -10.24
C VAL A 112 8.45 6.88 -9.66
N ALA A 113 8.69 5.62 -10.06
CA ALA A 113 7.97 4.48 -9.50
C ALA A 113 8.21 4.32 -7.98
N TYR A 114 9.40 4.67 -7.49
CA TYR A 114 9.72 4.58 -6.06
C TYR A 114 8.90 5.59 -5.22
N ALA A 115 8.44 6.69 -5.81
CA ALA A 115 7.55 7.63 -5.12
C ALA A 115 6.21 6.97 -4.72
N SER A 116 5.72 6.03 -5.53
CA SER A 116 4.51 5.25 -5.22
C SER A 116 4.76 4.27 -4.07
N ALA A 117 5.93 3.63 -4.06
CA ALA A 117 6.30 2.68 -3.01
C ALA A 117 6.50 3.41 -1.66
N ILE A 118 7.23 4.52 -1.66
CA ILE A 118 7.47 5.37 -0.49
C ILE A 118 6.13 5.86 0.08
N SER A 119 5.24 6.37 -0.77
CA SER A 119 3.91 6.81 -0.32
C SER A 119 3.13 5.66 0.31
N SER A 120 3.02 4.51 -0.37
CA SER A 120 2.27 3.35 0.14
C SER A 120 2.81 2.84 1.48
N MET A 121 4.14 2.82 1.64
CA MET A 121 4.79 2.49 2.90
C MET A 121 4.49 3.54 3.98
N SER A 122 4.56 4.82 3.64
CA SER A 122 4.23 5.91 4.57
C SER A 122 2.78 5.84 5.06
N LEU A 123 1.83 5.54 4.17
CA LEU A 123 0.41 5.36 4.50
C LEU A 123 0.22 4.24 5.53
N LEU A 124 0.84 3.09 5.29
CA LEU A 124 0.75 1.95 6.21
C LEU A 124 1.38 2.25 7.56
N LEU A 125 2.54 2.91 7.59
CA LEU A 125 3.18 3.34 8.84
C LEU A 125 2.25 4.28 9.63
N LEU A 126 1.68 5.29 8.98
CA LEU A 126 0.73 6.23 9.60
C LEU A 126 -0.51 5.52 10.14
N LEU A 127 -1.05 4.53 9.41
CA LEU A 127 -2.17 3.72 9.86
C LEU A 127 -1.83 2.88 11.09
N TYR A 128 -0.67 2.20 11.10
CA TYR A 128 -0.22 1.43 12.25
C TYR A 128 -0.05 2.30 13.50
N VAL A 129 0.53 3.49 13.35
CA VAL A 129 0.66 4.47 14.45
C VAL A 129 -0.71 4.93 14.95
N SER A 130 -1.62 5.27 14.03
CA SER A 130 -2.97 5.75 14.37
C SER A 130 -3.79 4.69 15.11
N ILE A 131 -3.72 3.43 14.68
CA ILE A 131 -4.42 2.30 15.33
C ILE A 131 -3.82 1.98 16.69
N ARG A 132 -2.48 2.02 16.85
CA ARG A 132 -1.83 1.82 18.15
C ARG A 132 -2.20 2.91 19.15
N LYS A 133 -2.27 4.17 18.73
CA LYS A 133 -2.73 5.28 19.58
C LYS A 133 -4.18 5.06 20.04
N ASN A 134 -5.04 4.55 19.16
CA ASN A 134 -6.44 4.26 19.52
C ASN A 134 -6.55 3.14 20.56
N LYS A 135 -5.68 2.13 20.48
CA LYS A 135 -5.61 1.04 21.47
C LYS A 135 -5.26 1.56 22.87
N ILE A 136 -4.39 2.57 22.99
CA ILE A 136 -3.99 3.18 24.27
C ILE A 136 -5.14 3.96 24.89
N ASN A 137 -5.98 4.63 24.09
CA ASN A 137 -7.12 5.41 24.59
C ASN A 137 -8.33 4.56 25.03
N LEU A 138 -8.33 3.26 24.75
CA LEU A 138 -9.40 2.32 25.11
C LEU A 138 -9.07 1.45 26.33
N LEU A 139 -7.87 1.58 26.89
CA LEU A 139 -7.39 0.93 28.12
C LEU A 139 -7.41 1.92 29.29
#